data_AF-A0A7S2APA5-F1
#
_entry.id   AF-A0A7S2APA5-F1
#
_cell.length_a   1.000
_cell.length_b   1.000
_cell.length_c   1.000
_cell.angle_alpha   90.00
_cell.angle_beta   90.00
_cell.angle_gamma   90.00
#
_symmetry.space_group_name_H-M   'P 1'
#
loop_
_entity.id
_entity.type
_entity.pdbx_description
1 polymer ?
#
loop_
_entity_poly.entity_id
_entity_poly.type
_entity_poly.pdbx_seq_one_letter_code
_entity_poly.pdbx_strand_id
1 'polypeptide(L)'
;SISMSSSVVDSPLRTSPGLLIGVHAKRAESLSLIEPLSSYLVSVYGEAEASTCADDISSISAMRSAMLDDSPAPQIRLERACKYFRALAVLETRITVSVE
;
A
#
# COMPACT_ATOMS: atom_id res chain seq x y z
N SER A 1 19.85 -0.64 -57.69
CA SER A 1 19.78 -0.26 -56.27
C SER A 1 18.88 0.95 -56.13
N ILE A 2 17.64 0.75 -55.68
CA ILE A 2 16.67 1.82 -55.48
C ILE A 2 16.86 2.32 -54.05
N SER A 3 17.36 3.55 -53.92
CA SER A 3 17.52 4.23 -52.65
C SER A 3 16.17 4.80 -52.22
N MET A 4 15.55 4.22 -51.19
CA MET A 4 14.40 4.81 -50.51
C MET A 4 14.87 5.52 -49.25
N SER A 5 15.00 6.84 -49.34
CA SER A 5 15.14 7.72 -48.17
C SER A 5 13.74 8.10 -47.68
N SER A 6 13.26 7.38 -46.67
CA SER A 6 12.07 7.79 -45.92
C SER A 6 12.47 8.92 -44.96
N SER A 7 12.13 10.16 -45.33
CA SER A 7 12.21 11.31 -44.43
C SER A 7 11.06 11.24 -43.44
N VAL A 8 11.31 10.73 -42.24
CA VAL A 8 10.40 10.90 -41.11
C VAL A 8 10.42 12.38 -40.75
N VAL A 9 9.36 13.08 -41.09
CA VAL A 9 9.10 14.44 -40.64
C VAL A 9 8.76 14.39 -39.15
N ASP A 10 9.80 14.44 -38.32
CA ASP A 10 9.68 14.64 -36.87
C ASP A 10 9.14 16.06 -36.65
N SER A 11 7.82 16.17 -36.58
CA SER A 11 7.17 17.39 -36.14
C SER A 11 7.32 17.44 -34.62
N PRO A 12 8.02 18.43 -34.03
CA PRO A 12 8.02 18.57 -32.60
C PRO A 12 6.59 18.92 -32.19
N LEU A 13 5.87 17.94 -31.63
CA LEU A 13 4.71 18.21 -30.80
C LEU A 13 5.20 19.15 -29.71
N ARG A 14 4.94 20.45 -29.90
CA ARG A 14 5.13 21.47 -28.86
C ARG A 14 4.23 21.05 -27.71
N THR A 15 4.80 20.31 -26.78
CA THR A 15 4.20 20.00 -25.50
C THR A 15 4.15 21.33 -24.77
N SER A 16 3.01 22.01 -24.84
CA SER A 16 2.66 23.02 -23.85
C SER A 16 2.98 22.42 -22.48
N PRO A 17 3.71 23.11 -21.59
CA PRO A 17 4.06 22.55 -20.29
C PRO A 17 2.76 22.19 -19.59
N GLY A 18 2.49 20.88 -19.50
CA GLY A 18 1.30 20.36 -18.86
C GLY A 18 1.36 20.73 -17.39
N LEU A 19 0.33 21.40 -16.89
CA LEU A 19 0.19 21.64 -15.46
C LEU A 19 -0.03 20.29 -14.78
N LEU A 20 0.94 19.82 -14.00
CA LEU A 20 0.79 18.68 -13.10
C LEU A 20 0.40 19.18 -11.71
N ILE A 21 -0.65 18.58 -11.14
CA ILE A 21 -1.05 18.79 -9.75
C ILE A 21 -0.79 17.48 -9.00
N GLY A 22 -0.01 17.56 -7.92
CA GLY A 22 0.28 16.44 -7.03
C GLY A 22 -0.39 16.62 -5.67
N VAL A 23 -0.84 15.53 -5.07
CA VAL A 23 -1.32 15.51 -3.68
C VAL A 23 -0.26 14.90 -2.80
N HIS A 24 0.07 15.58 -1.70
CA HIS A 24 1.03 15.05 -0.73
C HIS A 24 0.43 13.88 0.06
N ALA A 25 1.23 12.84 0.27
CA ALA A 25 0.85 11.74 1.14
C ALA A 25 0.61 12.26 2.58
N LYS A 26 -0.46 11.78 3.21
CA LYS A 26 -0.78 12.10 4.60
C LYS A 26 0.28 11.46 5.51
N ARG A 27 0.77 12.22 6.49
CA ARG A 27 1.64 11.69 7.55
C ARG A 27 0.83 10.84 8.52
N ALA A 28 1.40 9.74 8.96
CA ALA A 28 0.80 8.83 9.93
C ALA A 28 1.77 8.59 11.08
N GLU A 29 1.23 8.35 12.27
CA GLU A 29 2.01 8.01 13.45
C GLU A 29 2.20 6.48 13.55
N SER A 30 3.26 6.08 14.25
CA SER A 30 3.46 4.68 14.63
C SER A 30 2.29 4.21 15.50
N LEU A 31 1.75 3.05 15.19
CA LEU A 31 0.65 2.43 15.93
C LEU A 31 0.96 0.95 16.10
N SER A 32 0.84 0.44 17.32
CA SER A 32 0.97 -1.00 17.58
C SER A 32 -0.34 -1.71 17.24
N LEU A 33 -0.35 -2.49 16.16
CA LEU A 33 -1.53 -3.25 15.75
C LEU A 33 -1.63 -4.63 16.44
N ILE A 34 -0.53 -5.14 16.99
CA ILE A 34 -0.44 -6.52 17.48
C ILE A 34 -1.38 -6.76 18.66
N GLU A 35 -1.26 -5.96 19.71
CA GLU A 35 -2.06 -6.09 20.93
C GLU A 35 -3.58 -6.00 20.67
N PRO A 36 -4.12 -4.94 20.03
CA PRO A 36 -5.55 -4.82 19.84
C PRO A 36 -6.14 -5.91 18.94
N LEU A 37 -5.42 -6.33 17.89
CA LEU A 37 -5.90 -7.39 16.99
C LEU A 37 -5.85 -8.77 17.66
N SER A 38 -4.79 -9.07 18.42
CA SER A 38 -4.69 -10.31 19.16
C SER A 38 -5.79 -10.41 20.22
N SER A 39 -6.02 -9.34 20.98
CA SER A 39 -7.10 -9.27 21.98
C SER A 39 -8.48 -9.49 21.35
N TYR A 40 -8.76 -8.86 20.20
CA TYR A 40 -10.00 -9.06 19.46
C TYR A 40 -10.16 -10.53 19.03
N LEU A 41 -9.14 -11.13 18.42
CA LEU A 41 -9.22 -12.53 17.95
C LEU A 41 -9.43 -13.51 19.10
N VAL A 42 -8.75 -13.32 20.24
CA VAL A 42 -8.98 -14.14 21.44
C VAL A 42 -10.43 -14.01 21.90
N SER A 43 -10.99 -12.79 21.91
CA SER A 43 -12.35 -12.55 22.38
C SER A 43 -13.43 -13.16 21.47
N VAL A 44 -13.21 -13.21 20.15
CA VAL A 44 -14.21 -13.65 19.17
C VAL A 44 -14.05 -15.12 18.78
N TYR A 45 -12.81 -15.58 18.61
CA TYR A 45 -12.48 -16.91 18.06
C TYR A 45 -11.74 -17.82 19.05
N GLY A 46 -11.31 -17.29 20.20
CA GLY A 46 -10.56 -18.04 21.21
C GLY A 46 -9.04 -18.04 20.98
N GLU A 47 -8.31 -18.54 21.98
CA GLU A 47 -6.84 -18.48 22.02
C GLU A 47 -6.15 -19.29 20.92
N ALA A 48 -6.70 -20.46 20.56
CA ALA A 48 -6.11 -21.32 19.53
C ALA A 48 -6.11 -20.66 18.14
N GLU A 49 -7.22 -20.03 17.77
CA GLU A 49 -7.35 -19.34 16.50
C GLU A 49 -6.51 -18.06 16.49
N ALA A 50 -6.47 -17.34 17.61
CA ALA A 50 -5.62 -16.16 17.78
C ALA A 50 -4.12 -16.50 17.61
N SER A 51 -3.67 -17.66 18.12
CA SER A 51 -2.29 -18.13 17.91
C SER A 51 -2.01 -18.44 16.45
N THR A 52 -2.99 -18.96 15.71
CA THR A 52 -2.83 -19.31 14.29
C THR A 52 -2.70 -18.06 13.43
N CYS A 53 -3.40 -16.98 13.79
CA CYS A 53 -3.34 -15.68 13.10
C CYS A 53 -2.20 -14.76 13.59
N ALA A 54 -1.40 -15.16 14.58
CA ALA A 54 -0.38 -14.30 15.17
C ALA A 54 0.68 -13.84 14.15
N ASP A 55 1.10 -14.73 13.25
CA ASP A 55 2.08 -14.43 12.20
C ASP A 55 1.52 -13.44 11.17
N ASP A 56 0.25 -13.58 10.81
CA ASP A 56 -0.43 -12.66 9.89
C ASP A 56 -0.54 -11.25 10.49
N ILE A 57 -0.91 -11.15 11.78
CA ILE A 57 -0.96 -9.88 12.50
C ILE A 57 0.43 -9.24 12.58
N SER A 58 1.46 -10.03 12.87
CA SER A 58 2.85 -9.56 12.89
C SER A 58 3.29 -9.03 11.52
N SER A 59 2.93 -9.73 10.45
CA SER A 59 3.18 -9.31 9.07
C SER A 59 2.49 -7.98 8.74
N ILE A 60 1.24 -7.79 9.15
CA ILE A 60 0.50 -6.52 8.94
C ILE A 60 1.17 -5.37 9.72
N SER A 61 1.61 -5.63 10.95
CA SER A 61 2.34 -4.65 11.76
C SER A 61 3.68 -4.24 11.12
N ALA A 62 4.41 -5.21 10.58
CA ALA A 62 5.66 -4.96 9.85
C ALA A 62 5.41 -4.16 8.56
N MET A 63 4.35 -4.48 7.80
CA MET A 63 3.96 -3.73 6.60
C MET A 63 3.61 -2.28 6.93
N ARG A 64 2.88 -2.02 8.03
CA ARG A 64 2.60 -0.66 8.50
C ARG A 64 3.89 0.09 8.82
N SER A 65 4.79 -0.54 9.57
CA SER A 65 6.07 0.07 9.96
C SER A 65 6.92 0.41 8.74
N ALA A 66 6.95 -0.47 7.73
CA ALA A 66 7.66 -0.24 6.48
C ALA A 66 7.06 0.90 5.62
N MET A 67 5.80 1.26 5.81
CA MET A 67 5.17 2.41 5.14
C MET A 67 5.51 3.75 5.77
N LEU A 68 5.86 3.77 7.06
CA LEU A 68 6.24 4.98 7.78
C LEU A 68 7.68 5.42 7.45
N ASP A 69 8.46 4.53 6.85
CA ASP A 69 9.78 4.82 6.34
C ASP A 69 9.70 5.60 5.01
N ASP A 70 10.03 6.89 5.07
CA ASP A 70 10.08 7.80 3.91
C ASP A 70 11.34 7.64 3.04
N SER A 71 12.28 6.76 3.41
CA SER A 71 13.56 6.58 2.72
C SER A 71 13.52 5.99 1.28
N PRO A 72 12.58 5.12 0.87
CA PRO A 72 12.69 4.42 -0.42
C PRO A 72 12.14 5.23 -1.60
N ALA A 73 12.51 4.83 -2.81
CA ALA A 73 12.03 5.43 -4.05
C ALA A 73 10.48 5.45 -4.15
N PRO A 74 9.87 6.43 -4.85
CA PRO A 74 8.41 6.58 -4.91
C PRO A 74 7.65 5.32 -5.35
N GLN A 75 8.21 4.54 -6.29
CA GLN A 75 7.62 3.29 -6.76
C GLN A 75 7.53 2.22 -5.66
N ILE A 76 8.59 2.09 -4.86
CA ILE A 76 8.64 1.15 -3.72
C ILE A 76 7.63 1.57 -2.65
N ARG A 77 7.49 2.88 -2.40
CA ARG A 77 6.50 3.43 -1.47
C ARG A 77 5.07 3.07 -1.92
N LEU A 78 4.79 3.22 -3.21
CA LEU A 78 3.49 2.85 -3.79
C LEU A 78 3.22 1.34 -3.64
N GLU A 79 4.20 0.48 -3.94
CA GLU A 79 4.05 -0.97 -3.81
C GLU A 79 3.78 -1.39 -2.35
N ARG A 80 4.50 -0.81 -1.39
CA ARG A 80 4.26 -1.03 0.05
C ARG A 80 2.85 -0.60 0.45
N ALA A 81 2.42 0.59 0.02
CA ALA A 81 1.08 1.10 0.29
C ALA A 81 -0.02 0.20 -0.28
N CYS A 82 0.13 -0.23 -1.53
CA CYS A 82 -0.79 -1.16 -2.19
C CYS A 82 -0.85 -2.51 -1.46
N LYS A 83 0.30 -3.06 -1.04
CA LYS A 83 0.36 -4.34 -0.32
C LYS A 83 -0.34 -4.25 1.04
N TYR A 84 -0.05 -3.19 1.80
CA TYR A 84 -0.69 -2.95 3.10
C TYR A 84 -2.20 -2.73 2.97
N PHE A 85 -2.63 -1.93 1.99
CA PHE A 85 -4.06 -1.71 1.72
C PHE A 85 -4.80 -3.01 1.43
N ARG A 86 -4.24 -3.88 0.59
CA ARG A 86 -4.84 -5.19 0.29
C ARG A 86 -4.92 -6.08 1.53
N ALA A 87 -3.89 -6.08 2.37
CA ALA A 87 -3.90 -6.85 3.61
C ALA A 87 -4.99 -6.34 4.58
N LEU A 88 -5.15 -5.02 4.70
CA LEU A 88 -6.23 -4.42 5.51
C LEU A 88 -7.61 -4.76 4.96
N ALA A 89 -7.82 -4.71 3.65
CA ALA A 89 -9.10 -5.06 3.04
C ALA A 89 -9.49 -6.52 3.29
N VAL A 90 -8.51 -7.44 3.29
CA VAL A 90 -8.77 -8.84 3.67
C VAL A 90 -9.10 -8.96 5.16
N LEU A 91 -8.36 -8.26 6.02
CA LEU A 91 -8.60 -8.24 7.47
C LEU A 91 -9.99 -7.67 7.82
N GLU A 92 -10.44 -6.65 7.11
CA GLU A 92 -11.76 -6.02 7.27
C GLU A 92 -12.90 -7.03 7.09
N THR A 93 -12.76 -8.03 6.21
CA THR A 93 -13.77 -9.09 6.06
C THR A 93 -13.91 -10.00 7.28
N ARG A 94 -12.92 -9.98 8.19
CA ARG A 94 -12.86 -10.84 9.38
C ARG A 94 -13.15 -10.07 10.66
N ILE A 95 -12.96 -8.76 10.64
CA ILE A 95 -13.31 -7.88 11.75
C ILE A 95 -14.73 -7.39 11.50
N THR A 96 -15.67 -7.77 12.35
CA THR A 96 -16.97 -7.10 12.37
C THR A 96 -16.74 -5.72 12.98
N VAL A 97 -16.35 -4.76 12.14
CA VAL A 97 -16.28 -3.35 12.54
C VAL A 97 -17.73 -2.91 12.75
N SER A 98 -18.27 -3.17 13.95
CA SER A 98 -19.55 -2.62 14.34
C SER A 98 -19.35 -1.11 14.42
N VAL A 99 -19.89 -0.39 13.44
CA VAL A 99 -20.04 1.05 13.52
C VAL A 99 -21.21 1.28 14.47
N GLU A 100 -20.91 1.43 15.75
CA GLU A 100 -21.87 2.00 16.71
C GLU A 100 -21.81 3.53 16.65
#